data_AF-A0A8T5L6V0-F1
#
_entry.id   AF-A0A8T5L6V0-F1
#
_cell.length_a   1.000
_cell.length_b   1.000
_cell.length_c   1.000
_cell.angle_alpha   90.00
_cell.angle_beta   90.00
_cell.angle_gamma   90.00
#
_symmetry.space_group_name_H-M   'P 1'
#
loop_
_entity.id
_entity.type
_entity.pdbx_description
1 polymer ?
#
loop_
_entity_poly.entity_id
_entity_poly.type
_entity_poly.pdbx_seq_one_letter_code
_entity_poly.pdbx_strand_id
1 'polypeptide(L)'
;MPERKGYIIENTYQGGPSAFQPTPLASGLYPISSGTLALAQDPRTANVLQAVSDRIASGVKNVEVVMLKEISDAMPKQHLDELNRMSKLTGVDMSIHGPVIDVTGLSQQGFSEAEREMAERKVLQTLQRSHQVDPDSNINVTFHSAEGIPGSQPLAPHKRFEVESRIEPGEKVEIKSKKIIAVDQETGQMAVLDEDTKYYPGGPVKKEILYPEEMLDVHNHSAWDNMLTKIEFNRENIDRIMHDVHTRDRDKFLHNIELQSREEKPEPLTVEEYAQQKKIYSASSYAKEAELAAKSAFDRAYKYGTQEDRDFLDKLSKQYGEMLGMTEKGQRTLVSLDPIIRADALQGLIKGLENLQPKLSVPVDEFALKQSAKTFGNAAFESYKEFKDKSPTLVIENPPAGFGLSTGEDIANIVKESRRQFIEQAEKEGMSKSQAEKQAAKLIGATWDVGHINMLRKFGYTEKEIIAETEKVAPFVKHVHLSDNFGFEHTELPMGMGNVPLKEMMEKLGQKGFEAQKVIEAKDWWQHFGTSPLQSTLEGVGAPIYRTTPSPYWNQNIGFQQSYFSGMGATLPQINYATFGAGFSMLPTELGGNVGGGGGRMGGRGME
;
A
#
# COMPACT_ATOMS: atom_id res chain seq x y z
N MET A 1 -11.64 38.20 -50.75
CA MET A 1 -10.20 38.05 -50.42
C MET A 1 -9.73 39.40 -49.87
N PRO A 2 -9.15 39.45 -48.66
CA PRO A 2 -7.85 38.82 -48.38
C PRO A 2 -7.85 37.88 -47.16
N GLU A 3 -7.03 36.85 -47.30
CA GLU A 3 -6.64 35.88 -46.28
C GLU A 3 -5.80 36.56 -45.19
N ARG A 4 -6.25 36.49 -43.93
CA ARG A 4 -5.36 36.66 -42.77
C ARG A 4 -4.93 35.28 -42.30
N LYS A 5 -3.64 35.03 -42.52
CA LYS A 5 -2.81 33.94 -42.03
C LYS A 5 -3.15 33.55 -40.58
N GLY A 6 -3.65 32.33 -40.40
CA GLY A 6 -2.87 31.28 -39.74
C GLY A 6 -2.65 31.39 -38.23
N TYR A 7 -3.68 31.68 -37.45
CA TYR A 7 -3.76 31.13 -36.08
C TYR A 7 -4.93 30.15 -36.04
N ILE A 8 -4.61 28.86 -36.11
CA ILE A 8 -5.59 27.80 -35.84
C ILE A 8 -5.79 27.78 -34.33
N ILE A 9 -7.00 28.09 -33.86
CA ILE A 9 -7.45 27.99 -32.47
C ILE A 9 -7.67 26.49 -32.11
N GLU A 10 -6.69 25.64 -32.45
CA GLU A 10 -6.64 24.23 -32.01
C GLU A 10 -5.65 24.06 -30.85
N ASN A 11 -4.79 25.05 -30.59
CA ASN A 11 -3.76 25.00 -29.54
C ASN A 11 -4.05 25.87 -28.30
N THR A 12 -5.20 26.53 -28.23
CA THR A 12 -5.71 27.07 -26.95
C THR A 12 -6.54 25.99 -26.28
N TYR A 13 -6.17 25.61 -25.05
CA TYR A 13 -6.95 24.75 -24.17
C TYR A 13 -8.44 25.13 -24.24
N GLN A 14 -9.26 24.34 -24.93
CA GLN A 14 -10.68 24.62 -25.15
C GLN A 14 -11.55 24.29 -23.93
N GLY A 15 -10.93 24.10 -22.75
CA GLY A 15 -11.47 23.26 -21.71
C GLY A 15 -11.35 21.79 -22.13
N GLY A 16 -11.07 20.89 -21.18
CA GLY A 16 -11.31 19.48 -21.44
C GLY A 16 -12.75 19.30 -21.94
N PRO A 17 -13.03 18.32 -22.84
CA PRO A 17 -14.41 17.96 -23.09
C PRO A 17 -15.06 17.74 -21.74
N SER A 18 -16.12 18.50 -21.42
CA SER A 18 -16.94 18.25 -20.22
C SER A 18 -17.10 16.75 -20.09
N ALA A 19 -16.55 16.14 -19.04
CA ALA A 19 -16.43 14.67 -18.94
C ALA A 19 -17.82 14.02 -19.07
N PHE A 20 -18.87 14.80 -18.81
CA PHE A 20 -20.24 14.46 -19.14
C PHE A 20 -20.80 15.47 -20.15
N GLN A 21 -21.04 15.02 -21.38
CA GLN A 21 -22.20 15.55 -22.09
C GLN A 21 -23.46 15.13 -21.31
N PRO A 22 -24.52 15.96 -21.26
CA PRO A 22 -25.77 15.68 -20.56
C PRO A 22 -26.61 14.57 -21.23
N THR A 23 -25.97 13.56 -21.77
CA THR A 23 -26.59 12.34 -22.26
C THR A 23 -26.66 11.32 -21.12
N PRO A 24 -27.80 10.62 -20.95
CA PRO A 24 -27.84 9.45 -20.08
C PRO A 24 -26.67 8.52 -20.40
N LEU A 25 -25.99 8.01 -19.38
CA LEU A 25 -24.98 6.97 -19.61
C LEU A 25 -25.66 5.79 -20.31
N ALA A 26 -24.92 5.06 -21.14
CA ALA A 26 -25.48 3.93 -21.90
C ALA A 26 -26.14 2.86 -21.00
N SER A 27 -25.79 2.88 -19.70
CA SER A 27 -26.30 2.03 -18.63
C SER A 27 -27.61 2.49 -17.98
N GLY A 28 -28.19 3.63 -18.38
CA GLY A 28 -29.38 4.20 -17.72
C GLY A 28 -29.09 4.84 -16.36
N LEU A 29 -27.82 4.96 -15.98
CA LEU A 29 -27.36 5.62 -14.76
C LEU A 29 -27.32 7.15 -14.97
N TYR A 30 -27.80 7.90 -13.97
CA TYR A 30 -27.81 9.37 -14.00
C TYR A 30 -26.42 9.95 -13.75
N PRO A 31 -26.10 11.13 -14.31
CA PRO A 31 -24.85 11.84 -14.04
C PRO A 31 -24.65 12.13 -12.55
N ILE A 32 -23.38 12.25 -12.13
CA ILE A 32 -23.00 12.55 -10.75
C ILE A 32 -23.76 13.80 -10.29
N SER A 33 -24.53 13.66 -9.21
CA SER A 33 -25.36 14.75 -8.68
C SER A 33 -24.62 15.50 -7.58
N SER A 34 -24.96 16.78 -7.37
CA SER A 34 -24.40 17.57 -6.27
C SER A 34 -24.58 16.91 -4.90
N GLY A 35 -25.69 16.19 -4.68
CA GLY A 35 -25.96 15.51 -3.41
C GLY A 35 -25.10 14.27 -3.13
N THR A 36 -24.36 13.77 -4.11
CA THR A 36 -23.44 12.62 -3.96
C THR A 36 -21.98 13.02 -3.82
N LEU A 37 -21.68 14.32 -3.97
CA LEU A 37 -20.34 14.87 -3.83
C LEU A 37 -20.05 15.22 -2.36
N ALA A 38 -18.80 15.05 -1.98
CA ALA A 38 -18.21 15.48 -0.73
C ALA A 38 -17.00 16.38 -1.02
N LEU A 39 -16.55 17.12 0.00
CA LEU A 39 -15.26 17.79 -0.04
C LEU A 39 -14.36 17.23 1.05
N ALA A 40 -13.10 16.97 0.70
CA ALA A 40 -12.06 16.74 1.68
C ALA A 40 -11.72 18.03 2.43
N GLN A 41 -11.48 17.90 3.73
CA GLN A 41 -10.84 18.93 4.53
C GLN A 41 -9.42 19.19 4.00
N ASP A 42 -8.94 20.44 4.07
CA ASP A 42 -7.51 20.67 3.88
C ASP A 42 -6.72 19.93 4.99
N PRO A 43 -5.80 19.01 4.64
CA PRO A 43 -5.03 18.28 5.64
C PRO A 43 -4.20 19.20 6.54
N ARG A 44 -3.78 20.38 6.07
CA ARG A 44 -2.79 21.23 6.74
C ARG A 44 -3.32 22.03 7.93
N THR A 45 -4.64 22.06 8.14
CA THR A 45 -5.23 22.82 9.26
C THR A 45 -5.46 21.92 10.47
N ALA A 46 -4.91 22.36 11.61
CA ALA A 46 -5.19 21.73 12.90
C ALA A 46 -6.59 22.07 13.44
N ASN A 47 -7.23 23.13 12.92
CA ASN A 47 -8.57 23.52 13.30
C ASN A 47 -9.62 22.76 12.47
N VAL A 48 -9.73 21.47 12.75
CA VAL A 48 -10.63 20.53 12.08
C VAL A 48 -12.09 21.01 12.12
N LEU A 49 -12.55 21.56 13.24
CA LEU A 49 -13.94 22.02 13.39
C LEU A 49 -14.28 23.18 12.45
N GLN A 50 -13.42 24.20 12.39
CA GLN A 50 -13.61 25.31 11.45
C GLN A 50 -13.55 24.82 10.01
N ALA A 51 -12.57 23.97 9.69
CA ALA A 51 -12.39 23.46 8.35
C ALA A 51 -13.62 22.67 7.87
N VAL A 52 -14.16 21.78 8.72
CA VAL A 52 -15.40 21.05 8.43
C VAL A 52 -16.59 22.00 8.31
N SER A 53 -16.71 22.99 9.20
CA SER A 53 -17.77 24.00 9.13
C SER A 53 -17.74 24.78 7.80
N ASP A 54 -16.56 25.19 7.34
CA ASP A 54 -16.37 25.88 6.07
C ASP A 54 -16.79 25.00 4.87
N ARG A 55 -16.54 23.68 4.95
CA ARG A 55 -17.01 22.73 3.94
C ARG A 55 -18.52 22.60 3.96
N ILE A 56 -19.13 22.42 5.13
CA ILE A 56 -20.59 22.38 5.28
C ILE A 56 -21.24 23.66 4.70
N ALA A 57 -20.65 24.83 4.97
CA ALA A 57 -21.14 26.12 4.47
C ALA A 57 -21.12 26.23 2.93
N SER A 58 -20.32 25.41 2.23
CA SER A 58 -20.33 25.34 0.76
C SER A 58 -21.54 24.58 0.18
N GLY A 59 -22.38 23.99 1.03
CA GLY A 59 -23.62 23.31 0.64
C GLY A 59 -23.45 21.84 0.28
N VAL A 60 -22.31 21.21 0.61
CA VAL A 60 -22.13 19.76 0.45
C VAL A 60 -22.90 18.97 1.49
N LYS A 61 -23.34 17.77 1.12
CA LYS A 61 -24.03 16.83 2.03
C LYS A 61 -23.09 15.88 2.75
N ASN A 62 -21.84 15.83 2.31
CA ASN A 62 -20.84 14.91 2.81
C ASN A 62 -19.53 15.68 3.00
N VAL A 63 -18.79 15.39 4.06
CA VAL A 63 -17.45 15.95 4.30
C VAL A 63 -16.50 14.84 4.71
N GLU A 64 -15.31 14.83 4.12
CA GLU A 64 -14.25 13.94 4.57
C GLU A 64 -13.30 14.67 5.51
N VAL A 65 -13.13 14.13 6.72
CA VAL A 65 -12.23 14.65 7.74
C VAL A 65 -10.88 13.95 7.59
N VAL A 66 -9.83 14.73 7.32
CA VAL A 66 -8.49 14.19 7.11
C VAL A 66 -7.71 14.17 8.43
N MET A 67 -7.40 12.98 8.93
CA MET A 67 -6.67 12.76 10.18
C MET A 67 -5.17 12.65 9.92
N LEU A 68 -4.48 13.79 9.74
CA LEU A 68 -3.02 13.81 9.56
C LEU A 68 -2.25 13.12 10.70
N LYS A 69 -1.07 12.57 10.38
CA LYS A 69 -0.24 11.81 11.33
C LYS A 69 0.09 12.62 12.60
N GLU A 70 0.59 13.85 12.45
CA GLU A 70 1.03 14.68 13.58
C GLU A 70 -0.12 15.27 14.39
N ILE A 71 -1.25 15.56 13.73
CA ILE A 71 -2.39 16.25 14.33
C ILE A 71 -3.38 15.27 14.96
N SER A 72 -3.55 14.09 14.35
CA SER A 72 -4.51 13.07 14.79
C SER A 72 -4.27 12.69 16.25
N ASP A 73 -3.02 12.40 16.65
CA ASP A 73 -2.73 11.99 18.04
C ASP A 73 -2.99 13.09 19.07
N ALA A 74 -2.82 14.35 18.67
CA ALA A 74 -3.05 15.51 19.53
C ALA A 74 -4.51 15.99 19.55
N MET A 75 -5.35 15.55 18.60
CA MET A 75 -6.73 16.01 18.50
C MET A 75 -7.54 15.55 19.74
N PRO A 76 -8.14 16.46 20.52
CA PRO A 76 -8.94 16.10 21.69
C PRO A 76 -10.19 15.30 21.32
N LYS A 77 -10.63 14.38 22.19
CA LYS A 77 -11.88 13.63 22.00
C LYS A 77 -13.09 14.54 21.83
N GLN A 78 -13.11 15.68 22.51
CA GLN A 78 -14.17 16.68 22.44
C GLN A 78 -14.35 17.24 21.02
N HIS A 79 -13.30 17.28 20.20
CA HIS A 79 -13.44 17.70 18.80
C HIS A 79 -14.18 16.62 17.99
N LEU A 80 -13.98 15.34 18.28
CA LEU A 80 -14.72 14.25 17.64
C LEU A 80 -16.20 14.27 18.05
N ASP A 81 -16.48 14.52 19.32
CA ASP A 81 -17.85 14.69 19.82
C ASP A 81 -18.56 15.88 19.15
N GLU A 82 -17.82 16.97 18.90
CA GLU A 82 -18.36 18.15 18.22
C GLU A 82 -18.56 17.91 16.72
N LEU A 83 -17.69 17.13 16.05
CA LEU A 83 -17.92 16.67 14.67
C LEU A 83 -19.24 15.87 14.57
N ASN A 84 -19.47 14.94 15.49
CA ASN A 84 -20.72 14.17 15.58
C ASN A 84 -21.94 15.08 15.75
N ARG A 85 -21.85 16.06 16.67
CA ARG A 85 -22.92 17.05 16.87
C ARG A 85 -23.18 17.89 15.63
N MET A 86 -22.13 18.37 14.96
CA MET A 86 -22.28 19.11 13.71
C MET A 86 -22.96 18.26 12.63
N SER A 87 -22.51 17.01 12.43
CA SER A 87 -23.13 16.06 11.51
C SER A 87 -24.64 15.92 11.78
N LYS A 88 -25.03 15.70 13.05
CA LYS A 88 -26.44 15.57 13.45
C LYS A 88 -27.25 16.85 13.27
N LEU A 89 -26.66 18.01 13.54
CA LEU A 89 -27.32 19.31 13.44
C LEU A 89 -27.56 19.71 11.98
N THR A 90 -26.61 19.41 11.10
CA THR A 90 -26.66 19.83 9.70
C THR A 90 -27.19 18.74 8.77
N GLY A 91 -27.30 17.49 9.24
CA GLY A 91 -27.65 16.34 8.42
C GLY A 91 -26.58 16.02 7.37
N VAL A 92 -25.32 16.35 7.66
CA VAL A 92 -24.18 16.08 6.79
C VAL A 92 -23.52 14.79 7.22
N ASP A 93 -23.32 13.87 6.27
CA ASP A 93 -22.62 12.63 6.51
C ASP A 93 -21.10 12.88 6.51
N MET A 94 -20.36 12.08 7.28
CA MET A 94 -18.91 12.22 7.39
C MET A 94 -18.22 10.93 6.96
N SER A 95 -17.07 11.07 6.29
CA SER A 95 -16.06 10.01 6.14
C SER A 95 -14.75 10.47 6.77
N ILE A 96 -13.85 9.53 7.01
CA ILE A 96 -12.53 9.81 7.57
C ILE A 96 -11.46 9.37 6.58
N HIS A 97 -10.54 10.27 6.25
CA HIS A 97 -9.27 9.88 5.65
C HIS A 97 -8.26 9.65 6.78
N GLY A 98 -7.78 8.43 6.93
CA GLY A 98 -6.79 8.05 7.91
C GLY A 98 -5.42 8.69 7.67
N PRO A 99 -4.49 8.60 8.63
CA PRO A 99 -3.16 9.14 8.47
C PRO A 99 -2.41 8.42 7.35
N VAL A 100 -1.67 9.18 6.56
CA VAL A 100 -0.78 8.68 5.52
C VAL A 100 0.46 8.06 6.18
N ILE A 101 0.47 6.73 6.32
CA ILE A 101 1.52 5.96 6.98
C ILE A 101 1.84 4.69 6.19
N ASP A 102 3.07 4.18 6.35
CA ASP A 102 3.37 2.81 5.96
C ASP A 102 2.64 1.82 6.88
N VAL A 103 1.98 0.83 6.28
CA VAL A 103 1.23 -0.23 6.98
C VAL A 103 1.90 -1.61 6.86
N THR A 104 3.03 -1.69 6.17
CA THR A 104 3.76 -2.93 5.95
C THR A 104 4.82 -3.20 7.02
N GLY A 105 5.32 -2.17 7.70
CA GLY A 105 6.50 -2.25 8.57
C GLY A 105 7.81 -2.21 7.80
N LEU A 106 7.81 -1.72 6.55
CA LEU A 106 9.02 -1.48 5.77
C LEU A 106 9.53 -0.05 6.01
N SER A 107 10.83 0.04 6.25
CA SER A 107 11.56 1.30 6.33
C SER A 107 12.80 1.26 5.44
N GLN A 108 13.55 2.37 5.40
CA GLN A 108 14.85 2.38 4.73
C GLN A 108 15.86 1.40 5.36
N GLN A 109 15.64 1.00 6.61
CA GLN A 109 16.48 0.08 7.37
C GLN A 109 16.09 -1.39 7.17
N GLY A 110 14.97 -1.68 6.48
CA GLY A 110 14.44 -3.02 6.27
C GLY A 110 13.06 -3.21 6.91
N PHE A 111 12.70 -4.45 7.19
CA PHE A 111 11.41 -4.82 7.78
C PHE A 111 11.50 -4.93 9.29
N SER A 112 10.46 -4.45 9.97
CA SER A 112 10.28 -4.61 11.41
C SER A 112 8.84 -4.98 11.74
N GLU A 113 8.63 -6.17 12.33
CA GLU A 113 7.30 -6.56 12.81
C GLU A 113 6.79 -5.59 13.88
N ALA A 114 7.68 -5.02 14.71
CA ALA A 114 7.30 -4.04 15.72
C ALA A 114 6.78 -2.74 15.07
N GLU A 115 7.35 -2.31 13.94
CA GLU A 115 6.86 -1.15 13.17
C GLU A 115 5.51 -1.45 12.51
N ARG A 116 5.35 -2.65 11.92
CA ARG A 116 4.07 -3.11 11.38
C ARG A 116 2.97 -3.11 12.45
N GLU A 117 3.26 -3.65 13.64
CA GLU A 117 2.31 -3.65 14.76
C GLU A 117 2.00 -2.24 15.27
N MET A 118 2.95 -1.31 15.23
CA MET A 118 2.67 0.10 15.54
C MET A 118 1.71 0.72 14.52
N ALA A 119 1.90 0.45 13.22
CA ALA A 119 0.99 0.88 12.18
C ALA A 119 -0.41 0.26 12.36
N GLU A 120 -0.50 -1.04 12.69
CA GLU A 120 -1.76 -1.73 12.99
C GLU A 120 -2.52 -1.07 14.15
N ARG A 121 -1.82 -0.74 15.24
CA ARG A 121 -2.41 0.01 16.37
C ARG A 121 -2.91 1.39 15.95
N LYS A 122 -2.20 2.07 15.05
CA LYS A 122 -2.59 3.40 14.54
C LYS A 122 -3.83 3.32 13.63
N VAL A 123 -3.92 2.31 12.78
CA VAL A 123 -5.12 2.01 11.98
C VAL A 123 -6.30 1.74 12.92
N LEU A 124 -6.15 0.84 13.89
CA LEU A 124 -7.19 0.53 14.87
C LEU A 124 -7.64 1.77 15.67
N GLN A 125 -6.70 2.58 16.16
CA GLN A 125 -7.01 3.82 16.86
C GLN A 125 -7.81 4.79 15.99
N THR A 126 -7.50 4.86 14.70
CA THR A 126 -8.22 5.70 13.74
C THR A 126 -9.64 5.19 13.54
N LEU A 127 -9.86 3.87 13.43
CA LEU A 127 -11.20 3.28 13.41
C LEU A 127 -11.98 3.62 14.69
N GLN A 128 -11.39 3.41 15.87
CA GLN A 128 -12.04 3.73 17.15
C GLN A 128 -12.46 5.20 17.28
N ARG A 129 -11.64 6.11 16.76
CA ARG A 129 -11.94 7.55 16.73
C ARG A 129 -13.00 7.89 15.70
N SER A 130 -13.00 7.20 14.56
CA SER A 130 -14.03 7.36 13.52
C SER A 130 -15.41 6.95 14.05
N HIS A 131 -15.48 5.86 14.84
CA HIS A 131 -16.72 5.48 15.53
C HIS A 131 -17.22 6.55 16.52
N GLN A 132 -16.35 7.39 17.09
CA GLN A 132 -16.82 8.51 17.95
C GLN A 132 -17.46 9.63 17.12
N VAL A 133 -16.99 9.86 15.90
CA VAL A 133 -17.57 10.82 14.95
C VAL A 133 -18.96 10.37 14.51
N ASP A 134 -19.13 9.07 14.24
CA ASP A 134 -20.44 8.49 13.95
C ASP A 134 -20.61 7.10 14.61
N PRO A 135 -21.20 7.05 15.82
CA PRO A 135 -21.36 5.81 16.58
C PRO A 135 -22.57 4.98 16.15
N ASP A 136 -23.39 5.51 15.24
CA ASP A 136 -24.66 4.89 14.84
C ASP A 136 -24.59 4.24 13.46
N SER A 137 -23.57 4.58 12.65
CA SER A 137 -23.36 4.03 11.31
C SER A 137 -22.02 3.29 11.14
N ASN A 138 -21.80 2.74 9.95
CA ASN A 138 -20.54 2.11 9.52
C ASN A 138 -19.67 3.11 8.74
N ILE A 139 -19.32 4.25 9.36
CA ILE A 139 -18.51 5.33 8.75
C ILE A 139 -17.32 4.77 7.96
N ASN A 140 -17.12 5.26 6.73
CA ASN A 140 -15.99 4.87 5.89
C ASN A 140 -14.70 5.53 6.41
N VAL A 141 -13.64 4.74 6.51
CA VAL A 141 -12.31 5.16 6.95
C VAL A 141 -11.27 4.71 5.92
N THR A 142 -10.70 5.67 5.21
CA THR A 142 -9.78 5.45 4.09
C THR A 142 -8.33 5.37 4.54
N PHE A 143 -7.55 4.43 4.00
CA PHE A 143 -6.11 4.34 4.16
C PHE A 143 -5.44 3.92 2.85
N HIS A 144 -4.29 4.52 2.52
CA HIS A 144 -3.47 4.05 1.40
C HIS A 144 -2.93 2.64 1.66
N SER A 145 -2.85 1.81 0.62
CA SER A 145 -2.44 0.39 0.72
C SER A 145 -0.97 0.19 1.12
N ALA A 146 -0.07 1.05 0.63
CA ALA A 146 1.38 1.00 0.87
C ALA A 146 2.08 2.34 0.54
N GLU A 147 1.60 3.44 1.11
CA GLU A 147 2.22 4.75 0.88
C GLU A 147 3.67 4.80 1.38
N GLY A 148 4.55 5.46 0.62
CA GLY A 148 5.92 5.73 1.03
C GLY A 148 6.88 4.58 0.75
N ILE A 149 6.37 3.41 0.37
CA ILE A 149 7.17 2.30 -0.12
C ILE A 149 7.33 2.44 -1.64
N PRO A 150 8.56 2.52 -2.16
CA PRO A 150 8.75 2.54 -3.59
C PRO A 150 8.23 1.22 -4.19
N GLY A 151 7.37 1.29 -5.19
CA GLY A 151 6.81 0.14 -5.88
C GLY A 151 7.65 -0.31 -7.08
N SER A 152 7.43 -1.53 -7.55
CA SER A 152 7.96 -1.97 -8.85
C SER A 152 7.36 -1.11 -9.97
N GLN A 153 8.12 -0.83 -11.04
CA GLN A 153 7.59 -0.07 -12.18
C GLN A 153 6.96 -1.04 -13.17
N PRO A 154 5.63 -1.03 -13.33
CA PRO A 154 4.95 -1.96 -14.22
C PRO A 154 5.19 -1.60 -15.68
N LEU A 155 5.23 -2.62 -16.54
CA LEU A 155 5.02 -2.47 -17.97
C LEU A 155 3.51 -2.41 -18.24
N ALA A 156 3.13 -1.45 -19.10
CA ALA A 156 1.78 -1.39 -19.66
C ALA A 156 1.40 -2.75 -20.28
N PRO A 157 0.14 -3.23 -20.11
CA PRO A 157 -0.28 -4.55 -20.59
C PRO A 157 0.11 -4.85 -22.04
N HIS A 158 -0.06 -3.90 -22.97
CA HIS A 158 0.33 -4.06 -24.37
C HIS A 158 1.84 -4.15 -24.64
N LYS A 159 2.69 -3.93 -23.63
CA LYS A 159 4.16 -4.04 -23.69
C LYS A 159 4.71 -5.27 -22.97
N ARG A 160 3.85 -6.07 -22.32
CA ARG A 160 4.27 -7.31 -21.65
C ARG A 160 4.56 -8.39 -22.69
N PHE A 161 5.52 -9.26 -22.40
CA PHE A 161 5.92 -10.36 -23.30
C PHE A 161 6.50 -11.51 -22.48
N GLU A 162 6.59 -12.69 -23.10
CA GLU A 162 7.18 -13.87 -22.47
C GLU A 162 8.62 -14.10 -22.95
N VAL A 163 9.47 -14.58 -22.05
CA VAL A 163 10.79 -15.11 -22.35
C VAL A 163 10.91 -16.53 -21.81
N GLU A 164 11.79 -17.35 -22.38
CA GLU A 164 12.09 -18.66 -21.81
C GLU A 164 12.94 -18.50 -20.55
N SER A 165 12.56 -19.18 -19.46
CA SER A 165 13.30 -19.20 -18.20
C SER A 165 14.70 -19.75 -18.44
N ARG A 166 15.70 -19.05 -17.93
CA ARG A 166 17.11 -19.49 -18.02
C ARG A 166 17.49 -20.48 -16.94
N ILE A 167 16.70 -20.51 -15.88
CA ILE A 167 16.93 -21.36 -14.72
C ILE A 167 16.18 -22.67 -14.90
N GLU A 168 14.97 -22.61 -15.44
CA GLU A 168 14.11 -23.76 -15.68
C GLU A 168 13.83 -23.90 -17.19
N PRO A 169 14.70 -24.58 -17.95
CA PRO A 169 14.54 -24.73 -19.39
C PRO A 169 13.16 -25.28 -19.77
N GLY A 170 12.48 -24.63 -20.72
CA GLY A 170 11.11 -24.96 -21.13
C GLY A 170 10.00 -24.27 -20.33
N GLU A 171 10.30 -23.61 -19.21
CA GLU A 171 9.36 -22.71 -18.55
C GLU A 171 9.37 -21.34 -19.25
N LYS A 172 8.22 -20.67 -19.29
CA LYS A 172 8.11 -19.29 -19.79
C LYS A 172 7.83 -18.33 -18.66
N VAL A 173 8.58 -17.23 -18.63
CA VAL A 173 8.43 -16.14 -17.67
C VAL A 173 7.81 -14.95 -18.38
N GLU A 174 6.70 -14.45 -17.84
CA GLU A 174 6.08 -13.20 -18.30
C GLU A 174 6.84 -11.99 -17.73
N ILE A 175 7.36 -11.14 -18.61
CA ILE A 175 7.99 -9.87 -18.27
C ILE A 175 6.90 -8.81 -18.14
N LYS A 176 6.62 -8.43 -16.89
CA LYS A 176 5.55 -7.50 -16.53
C LYS A 176 6.06 -6.19 -15.94
N SER A 177 7.36 -6.09 -15.69
CA SER A 177 7.97 -4.95 -15.00
C SER A 177 9.16 -4.41 -15.77
N LYS A 178 9.31 -3.08 -15.78
CA LYS A 178 10.53 -2.43 -16.27
C LYS A 178 11.62 -2.42 -15.20
N LYS A 179 11.17 -2.37 -13.94
CA LYS A 179 11.99 -2.33 -12.72
C LYS A 179 11.27 -3.13 -11.65
N ILE A 180 11.96 -4.05 -10.99
CA ILE A 180 11.48 -4.72 -9.79
C ILE A 180 12.27 -4.19 -8.60
N ILE A 181 11.56 -3.94 -7.49
CA ILE A 181 12.21 -3.76 -6.20
C ILE A 181 12.08 -5.08 -5.47
N ALA A 182 13.17 -5.82 -5.33
CA ALA A 182 13.22 -7.06 -4.59
C ALA A 182 13.38 -6.78 -3.10
N VAL A 183 12.72 -7.56 -2.26
CA VAL A 183 12.79 -7.48 -0.80
C VAL A 183 13.23 -8.84 -0.27
N ASP A 184 14.34 -8.88 0.46
CA ASP A 184 14.73 -10.06 1.23
C ASP A 184 13.67 -10.32 2.31
N GLN A 185 13.04 -11.50 2.28
CA GLN A 185 11.87 -11.80 3.09
C GLN A 185 12.13 -11.86 4.60
N GLU A 186 13.40 -11.98 5.03
CA GLU A 186 13.75 -12.04 6.45
C GLU A 186 14.14 -10.66 7.00
N THR A 187 14.93 -9.91 6.23
CA THR A 187 15.51 -8.64 6.65
C THR A 187 14.71 -7.43 6.17
N GLY A 188 13.88 -7.59 5.14
CA GLY A 188 13.20 -6.50 4.44
C GLY A 188 14.13 -5.59 3.64
N GLN A 189 15.40 -5.97 3.44
CA GLN A 189 16.33 -5.18 2.65
C GLN A 189 15.89 -5.14 1.19
N MET A 190 15.86 -3.92 0.63
CA MET A 190 15.45 -3.68 -0.74
C MET A 190 16.64 -3.67 -1.71
N ALA A 191 16.48 -4.33 -2.86
CA ALA A 191 17.40 -4.27 -3.98
C ALA A 191 16.64 -3.89 -5.26
N VAL A 192 17.18 -2.95 -6.03
CA VAL A 192 16.57 -2.53 -7.31
C VAL A 192 17.12 -3.39 -8.44
N LEU A 193 16.21 -3.98 -9.21
CA LEU A 193 16.48 -4.88 -10.32
C LEU A 193 15.94 -4.26 -11.62
N ASP A 194 16.84 -3.78 -12.48
CA ASP A 194 16.58 -3.16 -13.79
C ASP A 194 17.20 -3.98 -14.93
N GLU A 195 16.60 -3.96 -16.13
CA GLU A 195 17.17 -4.63 -17.32
C GLU A 195 18.70 -4.39 -17.44
N ASP A 196 19.47 -5.48 -17.52
CA ASP A 196 20.93 -5.41 -17.56
C ASP A 196 21.51 -6.32 -18.65
N THR A 197 22.62 -5.89 -19.27
CA THR A 197 23.35 -6.69 -20.25
C THR A 197 24.52 -7.39 -19.57
N LYS A 198 24.43 -8.71 -19.43
CA LYS A 198 25.50 -9.55 -18.89
C LYS A 198 26.43 -10.09 -19.99
N TYR A 199 27.68 -10.34 -19.59
CA TYR A 199 28.75 -10.83 -20.46
C TYR A 199 29.31 -12.12 -19.86
N TYR A 200 29.29 -13.20 -20.65
CA TYR A 200 29.71 -14.52 -20.18
C TYR A 200 30.97 -15.03 -20.91
N PRO A 201 31.94 -15.62 -20.17
CA PRO A 201 33.12 -16.28 -20.76
C PRO A 201 32.77 -17.68 -21.30
N GLY A 202 33.69 -18.30 -22.06
CA GLY A 202 33.51 -19.65 -22.65
C GLY A 202 33.74 -19.76 -24.16
N GLY A 203 34.38 -18.76 -24.77
CA GLY A 203 34.57 -18.62 -26.22
C GLY A 203 34.59 -17.13 -26.62
N PRO A 204 34.08 -16.75 -27.80
CA PRO A 204 33.68 -15.37 -28.05
C PRO A 204 32.73 -14.90 -26.95
N VAL A 205 32.91 -13.68 -26.43
CA VAL A 205 32.08 -13.13 -25.34
C VAL A 205 30.61 -13.18 -25.75
N LYS A 206 29.82 -13.97 -25.02
CA LYS A 206 28.37 -14.03 -25.21
C LYS A 206 27.74 -12.85 -24.47
N LYS A 207 26.91 -12.08 -25.17
CA LYS A 207 26.14 -10.98 -24.60
C LYS A 207 24.70 -11.44 -24.42
N GLU A 208 24.13 -11.17 -23.26
CA GLU A 208 22.73 -11.50 -22.98
C GLU A 208 22.07 -10.36 -22.20
N ILE A 209 20.81 -10.08 -22.51
CA ILE A 209 19.97 -9.10 -21.78
C ILE A 209 19.19 -9.88 -20.74
N LEU A 210 19.29 -9.54 -19.46
CA LEU A 210 18.44 -10.10 -18.40
C LEU A 210 17.36 -9.09 -18.04
N TYR A 211 16.11 -9.55 -18.03
CA TYR A 211 14.98 -8.74 -17.59
C TYR A 211 14.82 -8.79 -16.05
N PRO A 212 14.11 -7.81 -15.44
CA PRO A 212 13.97 -7.73 -13.99
C PRO A 212 13.48 -9.01 -13.31
N GLU A 213 12.52 -9.72 -13.91
CA GLU A 213 11.99 -11.00 -13.41
C GLU A 213 13.09 -12.08 -13.41
N GLU A 214 13.82 -12.26 -14.52
CA GLU A 214 14.94 -13.22 -14.59
C GLU A 214 16.06 -12.85 -13.60
N MET A 215 16.31 -11.55 -13.40
CA MET A 215 17.31 -11.10 -12.44
C MET A 215 16.91 -11.37 -10.99
N LEU A 216 15.61 -11.33 -10.66
CA LEU A 216 15.14 -11.72 -9.33
C LEU A 216 15.44 -13.20 -9.07
N ASP A 217 15.24 -14.05 -10.06
CA ASP A 217 15.54 -15.47 -9.93
C ASP A 217 17.04 -15.70 -9.79
N VAL A 218 17.87 -15.05 -10.62
CA VAL A 218 19.34 -15.09 -10.50
C VAL A 218 19.80 -14.55 -9.13
N HIS A 219 19.16 -13.51 -8.62
CA HIS A 219 19.46 -12.95 -7.31
C HIS A 219 19.19 -13.97 -6.20
N ASN A 220 18.04 -14.66 -6.25
CA ASN A 220 17.69 -15.72 -5.31
C ASN A 220 18.67 -16.90 -5.37
N HIS A 221 18.98 -17.39 -6.58
CA HIS A 221 19.93 -18.49 -6.78
C HIS A 221 21.31 -18.11 -6.24
N SER A 222 21.82 -16.93 -6.62
CA SER A 222 23.14 -16.47 -6.17
C SER A 222 23.19 -16.29 -4.65
N ALA A 223 22.13 -15.77 -4.03
CA ALA A 223 22.04 -15.63 -2.58
C ALA A 223 22.04 -16.99 -1.87
N TRP A 224 21.31 -17.97 -2.42
CA TRP A 224 21.27 -19.33 -1.91
C TRP A 224 22.62 -20.04 -2.06
N ASP A 225 23.22 -20.03 -3.24
CA ASP A 225 24.53 -20.64 -3.54
C ASP A 225 25.64 -20.06 -2.67
N ASN A 226 25.66 -18.74 -2.46
CA ASN A 226 26.64 -18.10 -1.59
C ASN A 226 26.50 -18.57 -0.13
N MET A 227 25.27 -18.81 0.33
CA MET A 227 25.02 -19.35 1.66
C MET A 227 25.52 -20.79 1.79
N LEU A 228 25.25 -21.64 0.78
CA LEU A 228 25.73 -23.03 0.76
C LEU A 228 27.26 -23.11 0.66
N THR A 229 27.87 -22.28 -0.19
CA THR A 229 29.33 -22.18 -0.36
C THR A 229 30.03 -21.84 0.96
N LYS A 230 29.42 -20.99 1.80
CA LYS A 230 29.99 -20.66 3.13
C LYS A 230 29.97 -21.86 4.07
N ILE A 231 28.96 -22.71 3.99
CA ILE A 231 28.88 -23.95 4.78
C ILE A 231 29.96 -24.92 4.27
N GLU A 232 30.03 -25.11 2.94
CA GLU A 232 30.99 -26.01 2.29
C GLU A 232 32.44 -25.60 2.55
N PHE A 233 32.77 -24.31 2.49
CA PHE A 233 34.10 -23.80 2.83
C PHE A 233 34.51 -24.18 4.26
N ASN A 234 33.61 -24.01 5.23
CA ASN A 234 33.90 -24.40 6.61
C ASN A 234 34.01 -25.92 6.75
N ARG A 235 33.21 -26.68 5.99
CA ARG A 235 33.28 -28.14 5.95
C ARG A 235 34.62 -28.63 5.39
N GLU A 236 35.09 -28.09 4.28
CA GLU A 236 36.39 -28.43 3.68
C GLU A 236 37.56 -28.11 4.63
N ASN A 237 37.46 -27.03 5.40
CA ASN A 237 38.45 -26.70 6.43
C ASN A 237 38.53 -27.76 7.54
N ILE A 238 37.40 -28.38 7.91
CA ILE A 238 37.37 -29.51 8.86
C ILE A 238 38.19 -30.66 8.27
N ASP A 239 37.88 -31.08 7.03
CA ASP A 239 38.54 -32.20 6.38
C ASP A 239 40.05 -31.96 6.25
N ARG A 240 40.46 -30.76 5.85
CA ARG A 240 41.87 -30.38 5.74
C ARG A 240 42.60 -30.44 7.07
N ILE A 241 41.99 -29.95 8.16
CA ILE A 241 42.60 -30.00 9.49
C ILE A 241 42.67 -31.44 10.00
N MET A 242 41.62 -32.22 9.78
CA MET A 242 41.48 -33.59 10.29
C MET A 242 42.28 -34.60 9.47
N HIS A 243 42.68 -34.29 8.24
CA HIS A 243 43.52 -35.16 7.40
C HIS A 243 44.82 -35.59 8.09
N ASP A 244 45.44 -34.70 8.87
CA ASP A 244 46.70 -34.95 9.58
C ASP A 244 46.51 -35.49 11.01
N VAL A 245 45.28 -35.71 11.45
CA VAL A 245 44.97 -36.15 12.82
C VAL A 245 44.86 -37.67 12.82
N HIS A 246 45.70 -38.33 13.62
CA HIS A 246 45.69 -39.79 13.72
C HIS A 246 44.43 -40.27 14.48
N THR A 247 43.84 -41.38 14.04
CA THR A 247 42.61 -41.97 14.64
C THR A 247 42.72 -42.14 16.15
N ARG A 248 43.87 -42.60 16.64
CA ARG A 248 44.14 -42.73 18.09
C ARG A 248 43.92 -41.42 18.87
N ASP A 249 44.39 -40.29 18.33
CA ASP A 249 44.31 -39.01 19.03
C ASP A 249 42.88 -38.46 19.00
N ARG A 250 42.11 -38.80 17.95
CA ARG A 250 40.67 -38.55 17.84
C ARG A 250 39.88 -39.37 18.86
N ASP A 251 40.15 -40.66 18.98
CA ASP A 251 39.46 -41.52 19.94
C ASP A 251 39.76 -41.08 21.40
N LYS A 252 41.01 -40.71 21.68
CA LYS A 252 41.41 -40.14 22.99
C LYS A 252 40.73 -38.80 23.27
N PHE A 253 40.53 -37.96 22.25
CA PHE A 253 39.76 -36.72 22.38
C PHE A 253 38.30 -36.97 22.76
N LEU A 254 37.62 -37.89 22.05
CA LEU A 254 36.23 -38.25 22.35
C LEU A 254 36.11 -38.86 23.75
N HIS A 255 37.04 -39.74 24.12
CA HIS A 255 37.07 -40.32 25.46
C HIS A 255 37.24 -39.26 26.55
N ASN A 256 38.14 -38.29 26.36
CA ASN A 256 38.32 -37.19 27.31
C ASN A 256 37.07 -36.31 27.44
N ILE A 257 36.32 -36.09 26.36
CA ILE A 257 35.01 -35.40 26.44
C ILE A 257 34.00 -36.22 27.22
N GLU A 258 33.95 -37.54 27.01
CA GLU A 258 33.07 -38.45 27.75
C GLU A 258 33.36 -38.39 29.26
N LEU A 259 34.63 -38.49 29.65
CA LEU A 259 35.07 -38.35 31.04
C LEU A 259 34.63 -37.00 31.63
N GLN A 260 34.87 -35.90 30.90
CA GLN A 260 34.45 -34.56 31.34
C GLN A 260 32.93 -34.46 31.51
N SER A 261 32.13 -35.08 30.64
CA SER A 261 30.68 -35.08 30.75
C SER A 261 30.15 -35.82 32.00
N ARG A 262 30.99 -36.69 32.58
CA ARG A 262 30.74 -37.42 33.84
C ARG A 262 31.41 -36.77 35.05
N GLU A 263 31.95 -35.56 34.88
CA GLU A 263 32.75 -34.84 35.90
C GLU A 263 34.01 -35.61 36.34
N GLU A 264 34.51 -36.51 35.49
CA GLU A 264 35.73 -37.28 35.71
C GLU A 264 36.96 -36.54 35.16
N LYS A 265 38.14 -36.84 35.72
CA LYS A 265 39.39 -36.19 35.31
C LYS A 265 39.84 -36.72 33.93
N PRO A 266 40.07 -35.86 32.93
CA PRO A 266 40.53 -36.30 31.61
C PRO A 266 41.94 -36.90 31.68
N GLU A 267 42.24 -37.80 30.74
CA GLU A 267 43.56 -38.41 30.64
C GLU A 267 44.63 -37.36 30.34
N PRO A 268 45.84 -37.48 30.95
CA PRO A 268 46.94 -36.59 30.65
C PRO A 268 47.39 -36.75 29.19
N LEU A 269 47.76 -35.62 28.59
CA LEU A 269 48.21 -35.54 27.20
C LEU A 269 49.71 -35.30 27.14
N THR A 270 50.38 -35.98 26.22
CA THR A 270 51.74 -35.61 25.81
C THR A 270 51.74 -34.28 25.04
N VAL A 271 52.91 -33.69 24.84
CA VAL A 271 53.05 -32.45 24.05
C VAL A 271 52.53 -32.63 22.62
N GLU A 272 52.80 -33.79 22.01
CA GLU A 272 52.33 -34.14 20.66
C GLU A 272 50.81 -34.35 20.62
N GLU A 273 50.26 -35.11 21.58
CA GLU A 273 48.82 -35.33 21.69
C GLU A 273 48.07 -34.02 21.93
N TYR A 274 48.62 -33.13 22.75
CA TYR A 274 48.05 -31.81 22.98
C TYR A 274 48.06 -30.95 21.70
N ALA A 275 49.11 -31.03 20.88
CA ALA A 275 49.16 -30.36 19.59
C ALA A 275 48.09 -30.91 18.63
N GLN A 276 47.86 -32.22 18.62
CA GLN A 276 46.78 -32.84 17.83
C GLN A 276 45.39 -32.43 18.33
N GLN A 277 45.17 -32.40 19.64
CA GLN A 277 43.90 -31.93 20.19
C GLN A 277 43.60 -30.48 19.83
N LYS A 278 44.59 -29.59 19.76
CA LYS A 278 44.40 -28.22 19.25
C LYS A 278 43.86 -28.19 17.82
N LYS A 279 44.33 -29.10 16.95
CA LYS A 279 43.78 -29.25 15.60
C LYS A 279 42.32 -29.70 15.66
N ILE A 280 42.00 -30.73 16.47
CA ILE A 280 40.63 -31.22 16.65
C ILE A 280 39.69 -30.12 17.18
N TYR A 281 40.12 -29.32 18.15
CA TYR A 281 39.36 -28.17 18.65
C TYR A 281 39.14 -27.10 17.56
N SER A 282 40.14 -26.84 16.72
CA SER A 282 40.02 -25.92 15.58
C SER A 282 39.00 -26.43 14.57
N ALA A 283 39.10 -27.71 14.18
CA ALA A 283 38.13 -28.39 13.34
C ALA A 283 36.71 -28.37 13.95
N SER A 284 36.60 -28.58 15.26
CA SER A 284 35.32 -28.54 15.98
C SER A 284 34.66 -27.15 15.97
N SER A 285 35.48 -26.08 15.92
CA SER A 285 35.03 -24.70 15.81
C SER A 285 34.48 -24.41 14.40
N TYR A 286 35.20 -24.81 13.35
CA TYR A 286 34.70 -24.76 11.97
C TYR A 286 33.40 -25.56 11.79
N ALA A 287 33.32 -26.76 12.37
CA ALA A 287 32.10 -27.57 12.35
C ALA A 287 30.92 -26.87 13.03
N LYS A 288 31.16 -26.14 14.14
CA LYS A 288 30.12 -25.36 14.82
C LYS A 288 29.64 -24.19 13.97
N GLU A 289 30.55 -23.48 13.31
CA GLU A 289 30.19 -22.39 12.39
C GLU A 289 29.41 -22.89 11.17
N ALA A 290 29.86 -23.99 10.56
CA ALA A 290 29.16 -24.64 9.46
C ALA A 290 27.75 -25.09 9.87
N GLU A 291 27.59 -25.70 11.05
CA GLU A 291 26.27 -26.08 11.56
C GLU A 291 25.33 -24.90 11.79
N LEU A 292 25.84 -23.77 12.30
CA LEU A 292 25.02 -22.57 12.50
C LEU A 292 24.55 -22.01 11.16
N ALA A 293 25.44 -21.96 10.17
CA ALA A 293 25.10 -21.54 8.81
C ALA A 293 24.12 -22.53 8.14
N ALA A 294 24.33 -23.83 8.30
CA ALA A 294 23.45 -24.87 7.75
C ALA A 294 22.06 -24.86 8.38
N LYS A 295 21.95 -24.62 9.69
CA LYS A 295 20.66 -24.43 10.35
C LYS A 295 19.92 -23.20 9.84
N SER A 296 20.63 -22.10 9.64
CA SER A 296 20.05 -20.88 9.06
C SER A 296 19.58 -21.10 7.62
N ALA A 297 20.38 -21.80 6.80
CA ALA A 297 20.00 -22.17 5.44
C ALA A 297 18.76 -23.07 5.41
N PHE A 298 18.75 -24.12 6.23
CA PHE A 298 17.63 -25.04 6.37
C PHE A 298 16.35 -24.32 6.81
N ASP A 299 16.43 -23.45 7.82
CA ASP A 299 15.28 -22.67 8.30
C ASP A 299 14.70 -21.76 7.21
N ARG A 300 15.56 -21.07 6.45
CA ARG A 300 15.14 -20.25 5.31
C ARG A 300 14.47 -21.07 4.20
N ALA A 301 15.08 -22.20 3.83
CA ALA A 301 14.48 -23.10 2.84
C ALA A 301 13.12 -23.64 3.32
N TYR A 302 12.99 -23.96 4.60
CA TYR A 302 11.73 -24.45 5.16
C TYR A 302 10.64 -23.37 5.19
N LYS A 303 11.00 -22.13 5.55
CA LYS A 303 10.05 -21.01 5.61
C LYS A 303 9.58 -20.55 4.23
N TYR A 304 10.51 -20.44 3.29
CA TYR A 304 10.26 -19.79 1.99
C TYR A 304 10.20 -20.77 0.79
N GLY A 305 10.39 -22.07 1.04
CA GLY A 305 10.16 -23.12 0.08
C GLY A 305 8.67 -23.47 -0.09
N THR A 306 8.39 -24.21 -1.14
CA THR A 306 7.09 -24.80 -1.45
C THR A 306 6.71 -25.89 -0.43
N GLN A 307 5.47 -26.40 -0.51
CA GLN A 307 5.09 -27.54 0.33
C GLN A 307 5.91 -28.80 0.00
N GLU A 308 6.25 -29.00 -1.28
CA GLU A 308 7.09 -30.11 -1.72
C GLU A 308 8.52 -29.99 -1.14
N ASP A 309 9.06 -28.77 -1.10
CA ASP A 309 10.35 -28.49 -0.49
C ASP A 309 10.33 -28.82 1.01
N ARG A 310 9.26 -28.48 1.73
CA ARG A 310 9.12 -28.79 3.16
C ARG A 310 9.09 -30.30 3.41
N ASP A 311 8.34 -31.04 2.61
CA ASP A 311 8.26 -32.49 2.70
C ASP A 311 9.61 -33.16 2.39
N PHE A 312 10.39 -32.58 1.46
CA PHE A 312 11.76 -33.00 1.16
C PHE A 312 12.71 -32.67 2.32
N LEU A 313 12.65 -31.45 2.87
CA LEU A 313 13.45 -30.99 4.00
C LEU A 313 13.22 -31.82 5.26
N ASP A 314 11.98 -32.27 5.50
CA ASP A 314 11.67 -33.18 6.62
C ASP A 314 12.41 -34.52 6.51
N LYS A 315 12.54 -35.06 5.28
CA LYS A 315 13.32 -36.28 5.02
C LYS A 315 14.82 -36.02 5.17
N LEU A 316 15.30 -34.90 4.61
CA LEU A 316 16.69 -34.50 4.68
C LEU A 316 17.16 -34.29 6.13
N SER A 317 16.30 -33.68 6.97
CA SER A 317 16.55 -33.48 8.39
C SER A 317 16.74 -34.79 9.15
N LYS A 318 15.92 -35.81 8.86
CA LYS A 318 16.06 -37.15 9.45
C LYS A 318 17.38 -37.80 9.05
N GLN A 319 17.71 -37.79 7.76
CA GLN A 319 18.97 -38.33 7.26
C GLN A 319 20.18 -37.64 7.89
N TYR A 320 20.15 -36.31 8.00
CA TYR A 320 21.18 -35.54 8.67
C TYR A 320 21.34 -35.94 10.15
N GLY A 321 20.22 -36.12 10.87
CA GLY A 321 20.22 -36.58 12.26
C GLY A 321 20.81 -37.98 12.42
N GLU A 322 20.48 -38.91 11.52
CA GLU A 322 21.04 -40.27 11.48
C GLU A 322 22.56 -40.24 11.22
N MET A 323 23.03 -39.45 10.25
CA MET A 323 24.46 -39.30 9.94
C MET A 323 25.25 -38.70 11.10
N LEU A 324 24.67 -37.74 11.83
CA LEU A 324 25.26 -37.20 13.06
C LEU A 324 25.27 -38.20 14.23
N GLY A 325 24.61 -39.34 14.09
CA GLY A 325 24.45 -40.30 15.18
C GLY A 325 23.55 -39.77 16.30
N MET A 326 22.49 -39.03 15.98
CA MET A 326 21.47 -38.66 16.97
C MET A 326 20.62 -39.86 17.37
N THR A 327 20.14 -39.87 18.61
CA THR A 327 19.15 -40.89 19.05
C THR A 327 17.79 -40.64 18.41
N GLU A 328 16.87 -41.62 18.47
CA GLU A 328 15.48 -41.46 18.04
C GLU A 328 14.75 -40.27 18.72
N LYS A 329 15.25 -39.84 19.88
CA LYS A 329 14.73 -38.68 20.63
C LYS A 329 15.41 -37.36 20.25
N GLY A 330 16.25 -37.35 19.21
CA GLY A 330 17.00 -36.18 18.75
C GLY A 330 18.16 -35.77 19.66
N GLN A 331 18.64 -36.65 20.53
CA GLN A 331 19.74 -36.34 21.44
C GLN A 331 21.09 -36.63 20.78
N ARG A 332 22.05 -35.72 20.97
CA ARG A 332 23.44 -35.88 20.52
C ARG A 332 24.13 -37.02 21.28
N THR A 333 24.82 -37.89 20.55
CA THR A 333 25.68 -38.94 21.12
C THR A 333 27.14 -38.47 21.17
N LEU A 334 28.02 -39.22 21.82
CA LEU A 334 29.45 -38.91 21.82
C LEU A 334 30.04 -38.86 20.40
N VAL A 335 29.56 -39.74 19.51
CA VAL A 335 29.97 -39.79 18.10
C VAL A 335 29.61 -38.50 17.36
N SER A 336 28.50 -37.84 17.72
CA SER A 336 28.10 -36.55 17.14
C SER A 336 29.06 -35.39 17.43
N LEU A 337 30.02 -35.60 18.33
CA LEU A 337 31.05 -34.60 18.66
C LEU A 337 32.33 -34.76 17.81
N ASP A 338 32.47 -35.86 17.07
CA ASP A 338 33.59 -36.08 16.16
C ASP A 338 33.49 -35.10 14.96
N PRO A 339 34.50 -34.24 14.73
CA PRO A 339 34.48 -33.31 13.61
C PRO A 339 34.31 -33.98 12.24
N ILE A 340 34.84 -35.19 12.03
CA ILE A 340 34.72 -35.90 10.76
C ILE A 340 33.26 -36.32 10.52
N ILE A 341 32.61 -36.90 11.53
CA ILE A 341 31.19 -37.29 11.43
C ILE A 341 30.31 -36.07 11.15
N ARG A 342 30.63 -34.94 11.78
CA ARG A 342 29.93 -33.67 11.53
C ARG A 342 30.16 -33.16 10.11
N ALA A 343 31.38 -33.25 9.59
CA ALA A 343 31.70 -32.87 8.22
C ALA A 343 30.95 -33.74 7.19
N ASP A 344 30.93 -35.06 7.39
CA ASP A 344 30.19 -35.99 6.52
C ASP A 344 28.69 -35.72 6.54
N ALA A 345 28.10 -35.54 7.72
CA ALA A 345 26.70 -35.18 7.85
C ALA A 345 26.39 -33.84 7.18
N LEU A 346 27.25 -32.83 7.36
CA LEU A 346 27.11 -31.53 6.70
C LEU A 346 27.19 -31.67 5.17
N GLN A 347 28.08 -32.51 4.64
CA GLN A 347 28.15 -32.76 3.20
C GLN A 347 26.85 -33.36 2.67
N GLY A 348 26.26 -34.33 3.39
CA GLY A 348 24.96 -34.90 3.04
C GLY A 348 23.85 -33.85 3.04
N LEU A 349 23.83 -32.98 4.06
CA LEU A 349 22.87 -31.89 4.17
C LEU A 349 23.02 -30.87 3.04
N ILE A 350 24.26 -30.42 2.74
CA ILE A 350 24.55 -29.46 1.65
C ILE A 350 24.05 -30.03 0.32
N LYS A 351 24.41 -31.27 -0.03
CA LYS A 351 23.94 -31.93 -1.25
C LYS A 351 22.42 -32.01 -1.35
N GLY A 352 21.74 -32.19 -0.23
CA GLY A 352 20.27 -32.12 -0.19
C GLY A 352 19.75 -30.73 -0.48
N LEU A 353 20.29 -29.72 0.21
CA LEU A 353 19.94 -28.30 0.08
C LEU A 353 20.24 -27.72 -1.31
N GLU A 354 21.24 -28.24 -2.03
CA GLU A 354 21.54 -27.87 -3.42
C GLU A 354 20.39 -28.19 -4.40
N ASN A 355 19.48 -29.12 -4.05
CA ASN A 355 18.31 -29.44 -4.88
C ASN A 355 17.12 -28.49 -4.65
N LEU A 356 17.29 -27.48 -3.80
CA LEU A 356 16.25 -26.52 -3.44
C LEU A 356 16.60 -25.15 -3.98
N GLN A 357 15.57 -24.37 -4.33
CA GLN A 357 15.71 -22.98 -4.77
C GLN A 357 14.66 -22.10 -4.07
N PRO A 358 14.83 -21.85 -2.75
CA PRO A 358 13.88 -21.04 -2.01
C PRO A 358 13.88 -19.59 -2.49
N LYS A 359 12.70 -18.97 -2.55
CA LYS A 359 12.55 -17.56 -2.93
C LYS A 359 12.97 -16.66 -1.77
N LEU A 360 14.26 -16.45 -1.55
CA LEU A 360 14.76 -15.65 -0.42
C LEU A 360 14.30 -14.18 -0.50
N SER A 361 14.21 -13.66 -1.71
CA SER A 361 13.68 -12.35 -2.06
C SER A 361 12.46 -12.46 -2.97
N VAL A 362 11.51 -11.53 -2.78
CA VAL A 362 10.28 -11.42 -3.58
C VAL A 362 10.08 -9.97 -4.03
N PRO A 363 9.24 -9.68 -5.03
CA PRO A 363 8.89 -8.30 -5.35
C PRO A 363 8.29 -7.57 -4.14
N VAL A 364 8.62 -6.29 -3.97
CA VAL A 364 8.15 -5.45 -2.86
C VAL A 364 6.63 -5.42 -2.79
N ASP A 365 5.95 -5.46 -3.93
CA ASP A 365 4.50 -5.48 -4.02
C ASP A 365 3.92 -6.78 -3.43
N GLU A 366 4.58 -7.93 -3.63
CA GLU A 366 4.15 -9.19 -3.03
C GLU A 366 4.35 -9.18 -1.50
N PHE A 367 5.49 -8.66 -1.05
CA PHE A 367 5.78 -8.52 0.38
C PHE A 367 4.79 -7.57 1.05
N ALA A 368 4.61 -6.38 0.46
CA ALA A 368 3.70 -5.34 0.94
C ALA A 368 2.26 -5.86 0.99
N LEU A 369 1.80 -6.59 -0.03
CA LEU A 369 0.47 -7.19 -0.06
C LEU A 369 0.21 -8.04 1.19
N LYS A 370 1.14 -8.94 1.55
CA LYS A 370 1.00 -9.83 2.70
C LYS A 370 0.98 -9.04 4.01
N GLN A 371 1.90 -8.10 4.19
CA GLN A 371 2.01 -7.34 5.44
C GLN A 371 0.88 -6.34 5.63
N SER A 372 0.53 -5.55 4.60
CA SER A 372 -0.59 -4.62 4.65
C SER A 372 -1.92 -5.35 4.89
N ALA A 373 -2.13 -6.51 4.24
CA ALA A 373 -3.34 -7.30 4.45
C ALA A 373 -3.47 -7.82 5.88
N LYS A 374 -2.36 -8.25 6.49
CA LYS A 374 -2.31 -8.62 7.92
C LYS A 374 -2.70 -7.44 8.80
N THR A 375 -2.10 -6.27 8.57
CA THR A 375 -2.38 -5.03 9.30
C THR A 375 -3.86 -4.63 9.20
N PHE A 376 -4.42 -4.54 7.99
CA PHE A 376 -5.81 -4.13 7.80
C PHE A 376 -6.81 -5.17 8.29
N GLY A 377 -6.56 -6.46 8.03
CA GLY A 377 -7.43 -7.55 8.49
C GLY A 377 -7.52 -7.63 10.01
N ASN A 378 -6.37 -7.55 10.70
CA ASN A 378 -6.33 -7.53 12.17
C ASN A 378 -7.02 -6.29 12.75
N ALA A 379 -6.70 -5.10 12.24
CA ALA A 379 -7.31 -3.86 12.76
C ALA A 379 -8.82 -3.82 12.55
N ALA A 380 -9.32 -4.27 11.40
CA ALA A 380 -10.75 -4.37 11.14
C ALA A 380 -11.44 -5.39 12.07
N PHE A 381 -10.78 -6.52 12.36
CA PHE A 381 -11.32 -7.53 13.28
C PHE A 381 -11.34 -7.06 14.73
N GLU A 382 -10.29 -6.40 15.20
CA GLU A 382 -10.27 -5.80 16.55
C GLU A 382 -11.32 -4.70 16.69
N SER A 383 -11.50 -3.85 15.67
CA SER A 383 -12.60 -2.89 15.64
C SER A 383 -13.97 -3.59 15.68
N TYR A 384 -14.13 -4.72 14.98
CA TYR A 384 -15.35 -5.53 15.03
C TYR A 384 -15.62 -6.11 16.42
N LYS A 385 -14.60 -6.54 17.14
CA LYS A 385 -14.75 -7.07 18.49
C LYS A 385 -15.36 -6.03 19.42
N GLU A 386 -14.95 -4.77 19.27
CA GLU A 386 -15.41 -3.64 20.08
C GLU A 386 -16.82 -3.16 19.68
N PHE A 387 -17.08 -2.92 18.39
CA PHE A 387 -18.29 -2.22 17.94
C PHE A 387 -19.28 -3.08 17.15
N LYS A 388 -18.95 -4.35 16.86
CA LYS A 388 -19.80 -5.30 16.14
C LYS A 388 -20.33 -4.72 14.83
N ASP A 389 -21.65 -4.76 14.62
CA ASP A 389 -22.30 -4.28 13.41
C ASP A 389 -22.20 -2.76 13.21
N LYS A 390 -21.76 -1.99 14.22
CA LYS A 390 -21.53 -0.54 14.16
C LYS A 390 -20.06 -0.17 13.94
N SER A 391 -19.22 -1.15 13.61
CA SER A 391 -17.79 -0.90 13.36
C SER A 391 -17.61 -0.05 12.11
N PRO A 392 -16.68 0.92 12.11
CA PRO A 392 -16.33 1.64 10.90
C PRO A 392 -15.92 0.69 9.76
N THR A 393 -16.21 1.10 8.53
CA THR A 393 -15.81 0.38 7.32
C THR A 393 -14.40 0.82 6.94
N LEU A 394 -13.43 -0.10 7.00
CA LEU A 394 -12.07 0.13 6.50
C LEU A 394 -12.08 0.02 4.97
N VAL A 395 -11.72 1.11 4.29
CA VAL A 395 -11.62 1.16 2.84
C VAL A 395 -10.16 1.42 2.43
N ILE A 396 -9.61 0.52 1.62
CA ILE A 396 -8.19 0.56 1.21
C ILE A 396 -8.09 1.29 -0.13
N GLU A 397 -7.21 2.27 -0.19
CA GLU A 397 -7.00 3.15 -1.34
C GLU A 397 -5.73 2.81 -2.12
N ASN A 398 -5.80 2.94 -3.45
CA ASN A 398 -4.62 2.94 -4.31
C ASN A 398 -3.79 4.21 -4.07
N PRO A 399 -2.52 4.12 -3.65
CA PRO A 399 -1.65 5.28 -3.55
C PRO A 399 -1.28 5.80 -4.95
N PRO A 400 -0.69 7.01 -5.05
CA PRO A 400 -0.16 7.54 -6.30
C PRO A 400 0.72 6.53 -7.03
N ALA A 401 0.55 6.42 -8.36
CA ALA A 401 1.31 5.45 -9.14
C ALA A 401 2.83 5.65 -8.96
N GLY A 402 3.55 4.56 -8.70
CA GLY A 402 4.99 4.56 -8.36
C GLY A 402 5.28 4.16 -6.91
N PHE A 403 4.27 4.25 -6.04
CA PHE A 403 4.28 3.49 -4.79
C PHE A 403 3.79 2.07 -5.00
N GLY A 404 4.10 1.20 -4.04
CA GLY A 404 3.65 -0.19 -4.07
C GLY A 404 2.12 -0.29 -4.01
N LEU A 405 1.58 -1.37 -4.59
CA LEU A 405 0.15 -1.69 -4.53
C LEU A 405 -0.79 -0.58 -5.07
N SER A 406 -0.43 0.04 -6.20
CA SER A 406 -1.13 1.21 -6.77
C SER A 406 -2.10 0.89 -7.92
N THR A 407 -2.17 -0.36 -8.39
CA THR A 407 -3.08 -0.74 -9.50
C THR A 407 -4.44 -1.25 -9.00
N GLY A 408 -5.42 -1.34 -9.91
CA GLY A 408 -6.75 -1.87 -9.56
C GLY A 408 -6.69 -3.36 -9.21
N GLU A 409 -5.78 -4.09 -9.83
CA GLU A 409 -5.47 -5.47 -9.46
C GLU A 409 -4.89 -5.59 -8.04
N ASP A 410 -3.94 -4.73 -7.69
CA ASP A 410 -3.32 -4.72 -6.37
C ASP A 410 -4.37 -4.43 -5.28
N ILE A 411 -5.25 -3.44 -5.51
CA ILE A 411 -6.31 -3.11 -4.56
C ILE A 411 -7.35 -4.23 -4.45
N ALA A 412 -7.72 -4.87 -5.55
CA ALA A 412 -8.58 -6.04 -5.49
C ALA A 412 -7.95 -7.18 -4.66
N ASN A 413 -6.64 -7.40 -4.80
CA ASN A 413 -5.92 -8.44 -4.09
C ASN A 413 -5.75 -8.12 -2.61
N ILE A 414 -5.35 -6.90 -2.24
CA ILE A 414 -5.21 -6.52 -0.82
C ILE A 414 -6.54 -6.54 -0.08
N VAL A 415 -7.66 -6.16 -0.72
CA VAL A 415 -8.98 -6.30 -0.10
C VAL A 415 -9.34 -7.77 0.16
N LYS A 416 -9.07 -8.66 -0.80
CA LYS A 416 -9.32 -10.11 -0.64
C LYS A 416 -8.47 -10.70 0.48
N GLU A 417 -7.17 -10.39 0.50
CA GLU A 417 -6.26 -10.89 1.51
C GLU A 417 -6.57 -10.31 2.90
N SER A 418 -6.92 -9.03 3.00
CA SER A 418 -7.34 -8.42 4.27
C SER A 418 -8.61 -9.07 4.82
N ARG A 419 -9.57 -9.38 3.95
CA ARG A 419 -10.77 -10.15 4.32
C ARG A 419 -10.43 -11.56 4.78
N ARG A 420 -9.50 -12.24 4.11
CA ARG A 420 -9.02 -13.57 4.54
C ARG A 420 -8.40 -13.50 5.94
N GLN A 421 -7.54 -12.51 6.19
CA GLN A 421 -6.95 -12.29 7.51
C GLN A 421 -8.01 -12.05 8.59
N PHE A 422 -9.01 -11.20 8.31
CA PHE A 422 -10.16 -11.00 9.20
C PHE A 422 -10.88 -12.32 9.50
N ILE A 423 -11.18 -13.12 8.47
CA ILE A 423 -11.92 -14.38 8.60
C ILE A 423 -11.14 -15.38 9.45
N GLU A 424 -9.84 -15.52 9.21
CA GLU A 424 -8.98 -16.44 9.97
C GLU A 424 -8.93 -16.09 11.47
N GLN A 425 -8.87 -14.79 11.81
CA GLN A 425 -8.93 -14.37 13.21
C GLN A 425 -10.32 -14.57 13.82
N ALA A 426 -11.38 -14.26 13.07
CA ALA A 426 -12.75 -14.45 13.51
C ALA A 426 -13.10 -15.92 13.79
N GLU A 427 -12.65 -16.85 12.93
CA GLU A 427 -12.83 -18.29 13.12
C GLU A 427 -12.07 -18.81 14.35
N LYS A 428 -10.84 -18.33 14.59
CA LYS A 428 -10.07 -18.65 15.80
C LYS A 428 -10.77 -18.21 17.08
N GLU A 429 -11.56 -17.14 17.03
CA GLU A 429 -12.40 -16.67 18.14
C GLU A 429 -13.81 -17.29 18.16
N GLY A 430 -14.08 -18.30 17.34
CA GLY A 430 -15.32 -19.09 17.37
C GLY A 430 -16.46 -18.55 16.51
N MET A 431 -16.22 -17.57 15.64
CA MET A 431 -17.21 -17.16 14.63
C MET A 431 -17.33 -18.22 13.53
N SER A 432 -18.54 -18.47 13.04
CA SER A 432 -18.72 -19.33 11.87
C SER A 432 -18.15 -18.69 10.61
N LYS A 433 -17.58 -19.49 9.71
CA LYS A 433 -17.05 -19.04 8.41
C LYS A 433 -17.98 -18.10 7.65
N SER A 434 -19.25 -18.48 7.54
CA SER A 434 -20.26 -17.71 6.79
C SER A 434 -20.54 -16.34 7.43
N GLN A 435 -20.58 -16.28 8.77
CA GLN A 435 -20.70 -14.99 9.48
C GLN A 435 -19.44 -14.15 9.31
N ALA A 436 -18.25 -14.77 9.40
CA ALA A 436 -16.98 -14.09 9.23
C ALA A 436 -16.84 -13.49 7.82
N GLU A 437 -17.16 -14.25 6.78
CA GLU A 437 -17.18 -13.79 5.38
C GLU A 437 -18.14 -12.61 5.19
N LYS A 438 -19.35 -12.69 5.77
CA LYS A 438 -20.34 -11.61 5.70
C LYS A 438 -19.83 -10.33 6.37
N GLN A 439 -19.23 -10.44 7.56
CA GLN A 439 -18.71 -9.29 8.29
C GLN A 439 -17.46 -8.69 7.62
N ALA A 440 -16.54 -9.53 7.16
CA ALA A 440 -15.37 -9.10 6.39
C ALA A 440 -15.78 -8.35 5.11
N ALA A 441 -16.78 -8.85 4.37
CA ALA A 441 -17.30 -8.17 3.19
C ALA A 441 -17.97 -6.82 3.51
N LYS A 442 -18.68 -6.75 4.65
CA LYS A 442 -19.31 -5.51 5.14
C LYS A 442 -18.29 -4.47 5.59
N LEU A 443 -17.23 -4.87 6.28
CA LEU A 443 -16.33 -3.95 6.99
C LEU A 443 -15.04 -3.64 6.24
N ILE A 444 -14.67 -4.41 5.22
CA ILE A 444 -13.46 -4.17 4.41
C ILE A 444 -13.86 -3.95 2.96
N GLY A 445 -13.42 -2.84 2.36
CA GLY A 445 -13.66 -2.49 0.96
C GLY A 445 -12.52 -1.68 0.36
N ALA A 446 -12.79 -1.03 -0.77
CA ALA A 446 -11.84 -0.16 -1.44
C ALA A 446 -12.36 1.28 -1.53
N THR A 447 -11.42 2.21 -1.36
CA THR A 447 -11.53 3.55 -1.92
C THR A 447 -10.84 3.52 -3.27
N TRP A 448 -11.50 4.02 -4.31
CA TRP A 448 -10.88 4.15 -5.62
C TRP A 448 -10.56 5.61 -5.88
N ASP A 449 -9.27 5.96 -5.91
CA ASP A 449 -8.82 7.27 -6.33
C ASP A 449 -8.52 7.27 -7.84
N VAL A 450 -9.33 8.05 -8.57
CA VAL A 450 -9.28 8.14 -10.03
C VAL A 450 -8.10 8.96 -10.55
N GLY A 451 -7.54 9.86 -9.74
CA GLY A 451 -6.36 10.64 -10.08
C GLY A 451 -5.08 9.83 -9.94
N HIS A 452 -4.90 9.13 -8.82
CA HIS A 452 -3.78 8.23 -8.55
C HIS A 452 -3.61 7.20 -9.66
N ILE A 453 -4.69 6.55 -10.11
CA ILE A 453 -4.60 5.54 -11.17
C ILE A 453 -4.28 6.16 -12.54
N ASN A 454 -4.73 7.39 -12.81
CA ASN A 454 -4.42 8.07 -14.07
C ASN A 454 -2.91 8.35 -14.22
N MET A 455 -2.16 8.39 -13.11
CA MET A 455 -0.70 8.53 -13.13
C MET A 455 0.02 7.32 -13.76
N LEU A 456 -0.65 6.18 -14.01
CA LEU A 456 -0.06 5.07 -14.76
C LEU A 456 0.33 5.45 -16.20
N ARG A 457 -0.21 6.55 -16.75
CA ARG A 457 0.18 7.06 -18.08
C ARG A 457 1.69 7.34 -18.17
N LYS A 458 2.35 7.73 -17.06
CA LYS A 458 3.83 7.91 -17.04
C LYS A 458 4.62 6.62 -17.26
N PHE A 459 4.02 5.46 -17.01
CA PHE A 459 4.58 4.13 -17.32
C PHE A 459 4.14 3.62 -18.70
N GLY A 460 3.41 4.45 -19.46
CA GLY A 460 2.96 4.17 -20.81
C GLY A 460 1.62 3.45 -20.90
N TYR A 461 0.83 3.39 -19.82
CA TYR A 461 -0.53 2.86 -19.88
C TYR A 461 -1.40 3.76 -20.77
N THR A 462 -2.19 3.11 -21.61
CA THR A 462 -3.24 3.77 -22.38
C THR A 462 -4.47 4.01 -21.51
N GLU A 463 -5.30 4.96 -21.92
CA GLU A 463 -6.58 5.23 -21.26
C GLU A 463 -7.45 3.98 -21.10
N LYS A 464 -7.50 3.13 -22.14
CA LYS A 464 -8.27 1.87 -22.11
C LYS A 464 -7.76 0.91 -21.05
N GLU A 465 -6.45 0.84 -20.84
CA GLU A 465 -5.84 -0.02 -19.81
C GLU A 465 -6.10 0.54 -18.41
N ILE A 466 -6.08 1.86 -18.23
CA ILE A 466 -6.44 2.52 -16.97
C ILE A 466 -7.91 2.27 -16.61
N ILE A 467 -8.81 2.35 -17.59
CA ILE A 467 -10.23 1.98 -17.41
C ILE A 467 -10.37 0.50 -17.05
N ALA A 468 -9.55 -0.38 -17.62
CA ALA A 468 -9.55 -1.81 -17.29
C ALA A 468 -9.12 -2.08 -15.84
N GLU A 469 -8.17 -1.31 -15.28
CA GLU A 469 -7.84 -1.39 -13.85
C GLU A 469 -9.03 -1.03 -12.95
N THR A 470 -9.83 -0.04 -13.36
CA THR A 470 -11.05 0.34 -12.62
C THR A 470 -12.08 -0.81 -12.57
N GLU A 471 -12.19 -1.60 -13.63
CA GLU A 471 -13.09 -2.75 -13.67
C GLU A 471 -12.67 -3.85 -12.68
N LYS A 472 -11.37 -4.03 -12.44
CA LYS A 472 -10.85 -5.04 -11.50
C LYS A 472 -11.24 -4.75 -10.05
N VAL A 473 -11.29 -3.47 -9.66
CA VAL A 473 -11.60 -3.06 -8.28
C VAL A 473 -13.10 -2.85 -8.03
N ALA A 474 -13.90 -2.64 -9.08
CA ALA A 474 -15.33 -2.33 -9.00
C ALA A 474 -16.15 -3.20 -8.02
N PRO A 475 -15.91 -4.53 -7.87
CA PRO A 475 -16.66 -5.35 -6.91
C PRO A 475 -16.45 -4.96 -5.43
N PHE A 476 -15.37 -4.25 -5.12
CA PHE A 476 -14.92 -3.94 -3.75
C PHE A 476 -15.14 -2.47 -3.36
N VAL A 477 -15.42 -1.60 -4.33
CA VAL A 477 -15.57 -0.15 -4.12
C VAL A 477 -16.74 0.16 -3.19
N LYS A 478 -16.45 1.01 -2.20
CA LYS A 478 -17.43 1.61 -1.27
C LYS A 478 -17.28 3.13 -1.15
N HIS A 479 -16.17 3.65 -1.66
CA HIS A 479 -15.77 5.04 -1.56
C HIS A 479 -14.97 5.43 -2.81
N VAL A 480 -15.06 6.68 -3.26
CA VAL A 480 -14.36 7.17 -4.45
C VAL A 480 -13.74 8.52 -4.12
N HIS A 481 -12.45 8.66 -4.37
CA HIS A 481 -11.79 9.97 -4.37
C HIS A 481 -11.72 10.50 -5.80
N LEU A 482 -11.96 11.81 -5.92
CA LEU A 482 -12.08 12.55 -7.16
C LEU A 482 -11.02 13.64 -7.17
N SER A 483 -9.95 13.38 -7.91
CA SER A 483 -8.92 14.34 -8.27
C SER A 483 -8.63 14.19 -9.77
N ASP A 484 -8.41 15.31 -10.46
CA ASP A 484 -8.06 15.32 -11.88
C ASP A 484 -6.60 15.72 -12.07
N ASN A 485 -5.96 15.16 -13.09
CA ASN A 485 -4.56 15.42 -13.41
C ASN A 485 -4.27 15.10 -14.88
N PHE A 486 -3.00 15.25 -15.28
CA PHE A 486 -2.54 14.98 -16.65
C PHE A 486 -1.89 13.61 -16.83
N GLY A 487 -1.82 12.79 -15.78
CA GLY A 487 -1.29 11.42 -15.79
C GLY A 487 0.22 11.28 -15.51
N PHE A 488 0.87 12.31 -14.97
CA PHE A 488 2.33 12.30 -14.70
C PHE A 488 2.65 12.52 -13.23
N GLU A 489 2.24 13.68 -12.73
CA GLU A 489 2.44 14.10 -11.35
C GLU A 489 1.13 13.96 -10.56
N HIS A 490 1.25 13.85 -9.25
CA HIS A 490 0.12 13.91 -8.35
C HIS A 490 -0.31 15.39 -8.17
N THR A 491 -0.93 15.95 -9.21
CA THR A 491 -1.55 17.27 -9.16
C THR A 491 -3.03 17.09 -8.85
N GLU A 492 -3.51 17.60 -7.72
CA GLU A 492 -4.91 17.42 -7.33
C GLU A 492 -5.78 18.57 -7.85
N LEU A 493 -6.22 18.49 -9.12
CA LEU A 493 -7.08 19.49 -9.74
C LEU A 493 -8.57 19.16 -9.58
N PRO A 494 -9.47 20.16 -9.61
CA PRO A 494 -10.89 19.91 -9.75
C PRO A 494 -11.21 19.08 -11.01
N MET A 495 -12.25 18.23 -10.93
CA MET A 495 -12.66 17.40 -12.07
C MET A 495 -12.99 18.25 -13.30
N GLY A 496 -12.54 17.79 -14.48
CA GLY A 496 -12.73 18.47 -15.77
C GLY A 496 -11.58 19.41 -16.15
N MET A 497 -10.56 19.54 -15.31
CA MET A 497 -9.37 20.36 -15.59
C MET A 497 -8.16 19.55 -16.09
N GLY A 498 -8.23 18.22 -16.05
CA GLY A 498 -7.20 17.31 -16.50
C GLY A 498 -7.70 16.37 -17.60
N ASN A 499 -7.24 15.13 -17.56
CA ASN A 499 -7.54 14.08 -18.55
C ASN A 499 -7.90 12.72 -17.93
N VAL A 500 -8.36 12.71 -16.67
CA VAL A 500 -8.90 11.51 -16.05
C VAL A 500 -10.17 11.07 -16.81
N PRO A 501 -10.27 9.81 -17.29
CA PRO A 501 -11.44 9.31 -18.02
C PRO A 501 -12.58 8.93 -17.06
N LEU A 502 -13.04 9.92 -16.27
CA LEU A 502 -13.95 9.70 -15.16
C LEU A 502 -15.27 9.05 -15.60
N LYS A 503 -15.81 9.46 -16.75
CA LYS A 503 -17.09 8.95 -17.23
C LYS A 503 -17.03 7.43 -17.44
N GLU A 504 -16.04 6.97 -18.18
CA GLU A 504 -15.81 5.56 -18.48
C GLU A 504 -15.48 4.77 -17.20
N MET A 505 -14.68 5.34 -16.30
CA MET A 505 -14.41 4.74 -14.99
C MET A 505 -15.68 4.54 -14.17
N MET A 506 -16.53 5.57 -14.07
CA MET A 506 -17.80 5.48 -13.35
C MET A 506 -18.75 4.46 -13.96
N GLU A 507 -18.79 4.35 -15.29
CA GLU A 507 -19.54 3.28 -15.98
C GLU A 507 -19.03 1.89 -15.58
N LYS A 508 -17.71 1.70 -15.47
CA LYS A 508 -17.10 0.44 -15.03
C LYS A 508 -17.32 0.12 -13.55
N LEU A 509 -17.33 1.13 -12.69
CA LEU A 509 -17.69 0.97 -11.28
C LEU A 509 -19.16 0.58 -11.09
N GLY A 510 -20.01 0.88 -12.07
CA GLY A 510 -21.43 0.54 -12.06
C GLY A 510 -22.17 1.14 -10.86
N GLN A 511 -23.27 0.50 -10.46
CA GLN A 511 -24.14 0.99 -9.38
C GLN A 511 -23.38 1.29 -8.08
N LYS A 512 -22.40 0.46 -7.70
CA LYS A 512 -21.57 0.67 -6.50
C LYS A 512 -20.80 1.98 -6.56
N GLY A 513 -20.21 2.30 -7.70
CA GLY A 513 -19.55 3.60 -7.91
C GLY A 513 -20.53 4.77 -7.76
N PHE A 514 -21.74 4.66 -8.30
CA PHE A 514 -22.75 5.72 -8.19
C PHE A 514 -23.33 5.88 -6.78
N GLU A 515 -23.47 4.79 -6.02
CA GLU A 515 -23.93 4.81 -4.62
C GLU A 515 -22.83 5.24 -3.65
N ALA A 516 -21.56 4.97 -3.95
CA ALA A 516 -20.43 5.38 -3.13
C ALA A 516 -20.38 6.90 -2.94
N GLN A 517 -19.97 7.33 -1.76
CA GLN A 517 -19.60 8.72 -1.51
C GLN A 517 -18.40 9.08 -2.40
N LYS A 518 -18.48 10.25 -3.04
CA LYS A 518 -17.46 10.75 -3.98
C LYS A 518 -16.82 11.99 -3.39
N VAL A 519 -15.59 11.88 -2.92
CA VAL A 519 -14.89 12.97 -2.23
C VAL A 519 -14.00 13.71 -3.21
N ILE A 520 -14.16 15.03 -3.29
CA ILE A 520 -13.29 15.87 -4.09
C ILE A 520 -12.01 16.14 -3.29
N GLU A 521 -10.89 15.65 -3.82
CA GLU A 521 -9.54 15.88 -3.33
C GLU A 521 -8.85 16.86 -4.29
N ALA A 522 -8.70 18.09 -3.82
CA ALA A 522 -8.13 19.19 -4.59
C ALA A 522 -7.30 20.11 -3.69
N LYS A 523 -6.36 19.53 -2.95
CA LYS A 523 -5.53 20.25 -1.98
C LYS A 523 -4.72 21.38 -2.63
N ASP A 524 -4.16 21.11 -3.81
CA ASP A 524 -3.39 22.09 -4.58
C ASP A 524 -4.27 23.27 -5.00
N TRP A 525 -5.53 23.00 -5.37
CA TRP A 525 -6.48 24.06 -5.70
C TRP A 525 -6.73 25.00 -4.52
N TRP A 526 -7.00 24.43 -3.34
CA TRP A 526 -7.18 25.21 -2.12
C TRP A 526 -5.93 26.03 -1.77
N GLN A 527 -4.74 25.45 -1.94
CA GLN A 527 -3.47 26.12 -1.68
C GLN A 527 -3.26 27.36 -2.55
N HIS A 528 -3.51 27.21 -3.85
CA HIS A 528 -3.10 28.21 -4.83
C HIS A 528 -4.19 29.22 -5.15
N PHE A 529 -5.46 28.83 -5.08
CA PHE A 529 -6.60 29.68 -5.46
C PHE A 529 -7.42 30.16 -4.26
N GLY A 530 -7.37 29.46 -3.12
CA GLY A 530 -8.13 29.85 -1.91
C GLY A 530 -9.65 29.80 -2.07
N THR A 531 -10.16 29.10 -3.11
CA THR A 531 -11.58 28.98 -3.43
C THR A 531 -12.01 27.52 -3.45
N SER A 532 -13.33 27.28 -3.33
CA SER A 532 -13.86 25.92 -3.35
C SER A 532 -13.76 25.26 -4.72
N PRO A 533 -13.22 24.03 -4.81
CA PRO A 533 -13.17 23.27 -6.05
C PRO A 533 -14.56 22.72 -6.42
N LEU A 534 -15.55 22.81 -5.52
CA LEU A 534 -16.87 22.23 -5.71
C LEU A 534 -17.54 22.74 -7.00
N GLN A 535 -17.52 24.05 -7.24
CA GLN A 535 -18.15 24.61 -8.44
C GLN A 535 -17.48 24.09 -9.71
N SER A 536 -16.15 24.16 -9.76
CA SER A 536 -15.38 23.67 -10.90
C SER A 536 -15.61 22.18 -11.16
N THR A 537 -15.65 21.36 -10.10
CA THR A 537 -15.97 19.95 -10.23
C THR A 537 -17.40 19.71 -10.69
N LEU A 538 -18.40 20.46 -10.18
CA LEU A 538 -19.79 20.36 -10.63
C LEU A 538 -19.92 20.66 -12.12
N GLU A 539 -19.20 21.66 -12.60
CA GLU A 539 -19.09 21.97 -14.03
C GLU A 539 -18.43 20.82 -14.79
N GLY A 540 -17.27 20.34 -14.34
CA GLY A 540 -16.52 19.29 -15.04
C GLY A 540 -17.23 17.94 -15.11
N VAL A 541 -17.96 17.55 -14.06
CA VAL A 541 -18.77 16.31 -14.06
C VAL A 541 -20.13 16.49 -14.72
N GLY A 542 -20.45 17.68 -15.25
CA GLY A 542 -21.74 17.97 -15.85
C GLY A 542 -22.91 17.66 -14.90
N ALA A 543 -22.81 18.07 -13.64
CA ALA A 543 -23.86 17.84 -12.67
C ALA A 543 -25.15 18.60 -13.05
N PRO A 544 -26.36 18.02 -12.88
CA PRO A 544 -27.60 18.76 -13.06
C PRO A 544 -27.80 19.77 -11.91
N ILE A 545 -28.35 20.94 -12.21
CA ILE A 545 -28.65 21.97 -11.19
C ILE A 545 -29.82 21.51 -10.30
N TYR A 546 -30.79 20.79 -10.86
CA TYR A 546 -31.92 20.22 -10.13
C TYR A 546 -32.37 18.87 -10.73
N ARG A 547 -33.12 18.07 -9.96
CA ARG A 547 -33.45 16.67 -10.35
C ARG A 547 -34.58 16.53 -11.39
N THR A 548 -35.27 17.60 -11.78
CA THR A 548 -36.41 17.52 -12.70
C THR A 548 -35.98 17.60 -14.16
N THR A 549 -36.36 16.62 -14.97
CA THR A 549 -36.08 16.61 -16.42
C THR A 549 -37.11 17.47 -17.17
N PRO A 550 -36.68 18.37 -18.09
CA PRO A 550 -35.31 18.74 -18.42
C PRO A 550 -34.70 19.75 -17.41
N SER A 551 -33.49 19.45 -16.91
CA SER A 551 -32.72 20.32 -16.01
C SER A 551 -31.50 20.91 -16.72
N PRO A 552 -31.16 22.20 -16.51
CA PRO A 552 -29.87 22.75 -16.91
C PRO A 552 -28.75 22.14 -16.08
N TYR A 553 -27.56 22.13 -16.66
CA TYR A 553 -26.36 21.56 -16.06
C TYR A 553 -25.39 22.66 -15.62
N TRP A 554 -24.53 22.38 -14.65
CA TRP A 554 -23.56 23.35 -14.16
C TRP A 554 -22.61 23.85 -15.24
N ASN A 555 -22.19 23.01 -16.19
CA ASN A 555 -21.37 23.41 -17.35
C ASN A 555 -22.09 24.31 -18.36
N GLN A 556 -23.42 24.43 -18.27
CA GLN A 556 -24.24 25.34 -19.09
C GLN A 556 -24.47 26.68 -18.37
N ASN A 557 -24.06 26.80 -17.10
CA ASN A 557 -24.31 27.94 -16.22
C ASN A 557 -23.52 29.21 -16.59
N ILE A 558 -22.51 29.11 -17.47
CA ILE A 558 -21.79 30.29 -17.99
C ILE A 558 -22.77 31.28 -18.67
N GLY A 559 -23.89 30.80 -19.21
CA GLY A 559 -24.97 31.66 -19.75
C GLY A 559 -26.00 32.16 -18.73
N PHE A 560 -26.07 31.55 -17.55
CA PHE A 560 -27.05 31.87 -16.49
C PHE A 560 -26.56 32.95 -15.50
N GLN A 561 -25.27 33.34 -15.56
CA GLN A 561 -24.79 34.58 -14.92
C GLN A 561 -25.48 35.83 -15.47
N GLN A 562 -26.24 35.71 -16.56
CA GLN A 562 -27.25 36.69 -16.95
C GLN A 562 -28.65 36.17 -16.58
N SER A 563 -29.31 36.85 -15.63
CA SER A 563 -30.77 37.09 -15.61
C SER A 563 -31.63 36.53 -14.48
N TYR A 564 -31.11 36.06 -13.35
CA TYR A 564 -31.93 36.00 -12.12
C TYR A 564 -31.14 36.53 -10.90
N PHE A 565 -31.41 37.79 -10.56
CA PHE A 565 -30.93 38.50 -9.36
C PHE A 565 -29.47 38.98 -9.27
N SER A 566 -28.74 39.12 -10.39
CA SER A 566 -27.79 40.24 -10.46
C SER A 566 -28.65 41.50 -10.44
N GLY A 567 -28.76 42.16 -9.29
CA GLY A 567 -29.44 43.44 -9.15
C GLY A 567 -29.08 44.32 -10.34
N MET A 568 -30.06 45.08 -10.85
CA MET A 568 -29.81 46.05 -11.92
C MET A 568 -28.48 46.72 -11.60
N GLY A 569 -27.46 46.48 -12.42
CA GLY A 569 -26.15 47.09 -12.24
C GLY A 569 -26.29 48.60 -12.34
N ALA A 570 -25.21 49.34 -12.53
CA ALA A 570 -25.23 50.81 -12.64
C ALA A 570 -26.06 51.40 -13.82
N THR A 571 -27.04 50.67 -14.36
CA THR A 571 -28.06 51.10 -15.31
C THR A 571 -29.17 51.94 -14.67
N LEU A 572 -29.43 51.86 -13.36
CA LEU A 572 -30.36 52.78 -12.70
C LEU A 572 -29.65 53.96 -12.04
N PRO A 573 -30.24 55.17 -12.02
CA PRO A 573 -29.66 56.30 -11.29
C PRO A 573 -29.60 56.00 -9.79
N GLN A 574 -28.58 56.53 -9.11
CA GLN A 574 -28.34 56.37 -7.66
C GLN A 574 -29.60 56.61 -6.80
N ILE A 575 -30.50 57.48 -7.27
CA ILE A 575 -31.75 57.83 -6.58
C ILE A 575 -32.71 56.64 -6.44
N ASN A 576 -32.69 55.68 -7.37
CA ASN A 576 -33.55 54.50 -7.29
C ASN A 576 -33.09 53.54 -6.18
N TYR A 577 -31.78 53.40 -5.98
CA TYR A 577 -31.22 52.58 -4.89
C TYR A 577 -31.47 53.21 -3.52
N ALA A 578 -31.34 54.53 -3.42
CA ALA A 578 -31.60 55.28 -2.19
C ALA A 578 -33.09 55.30 -1.80
N THR A 579 -33.99 55.30 -2.79
CA THR A 579 -35.44 55.46 -2.54
C THR A 579 -36.17 54.12 -2.40
N PHE A 580 -35.78 53.08 -3.15
CA PHE A 580 -36.54 51.83 -3.24
C PHE A 580 -35.75 50.58 -2.84
N GLY A 581 -34.44 50.71 -2.61
CA GLY A 581 -33.55 49.59 -2.30
C GLY A 581 -33.24 48.70 -3.51
N ALA A 582 -32.03 48.13 -3.55
CA ALA A 582 -31.72 46.99 -4.42
C ALA A 582 -31.76 45.71 -3.60
N GLY A 583 -32.29 44.63 -4.19
CA GLY A 583 -32.50 43.33 -3.53
C GLY A 583 -31.35 42.89 -2.61
N PHE A 584 -31.71 42.32 -1.46
CA PHE A 584 -30.88 41.76 -0.38
C PHE A 584 -29.73 42.61 0.20
N SER A 585 -29.39 43.76 -0.38
CA SER A 585 -28.28 44.63 0.05
C SER A 585 -28.56 45.48 1.30
N MET A 586 -29.74 45.33 1.91
CA MET A 586 -30.16 46.00 3.14
C MET A 586 -30.76 45.01 4.16
N LEU A 587 -30.23 43.77 4.23
CA LEU A 587 -30.50 42.96 5.42
C LEU A 587 -29.96 43.72 6.65
N PRO A 588 -30.69 43.75 7.78
CA PRO A 588 -30.15 44.25 9.03
C PRO A 588 -28.83 43.52 9.34
N THR A 589 -27.88 44.21 9.97
CA THR A 589 -26.59 43.62 10.36
C THR A 589 -26.77 42.34 11.18
N GLU A 590 -27.88 42.24 11.93
CA GLU A 590 -28.28 41.09 12.73
C GLU A 590 -28.65 39.84 11.87
N LEU A 591 -28.87 40.02 10.56
CA LEU A 591 -29.20 38.96 9.60
C LEU A 591 -28.15 38.83 8.47
N GLY A 592 -26.94 39.39 8.67
CA GLY A 592 -25.81 39.21 7.75
C GLY A 592 -25.74 40.19 6.58
N GLY A 593 -26.46 41.32 6.62
CA GLY A 593 -26.34 42.36 5.60
C GLY A 593 -25.09 43.22 5.79
N ASN A 594 -24.41 43.56 4.69
CA ASN A 594 -23.20 44.36 4.68
C ASN A 594 -23.47 45.72 3.99
N VAL A 595 -23.62 46.79 4.77
CA VAL A 595 -23.79 48.14 4.23
C VAL A 595 -22.42 48.72 3.94
N GLY A 596 -22.06 48.80 2.65
CA GLY A 596 -20.80 49.36 2.21
C GLY A 596 -20.68 50.84 2.59
N GLY A 597 -19.68 51.16 3.41
CA GLY A 597 -19.25 52.53 3.68
C GLY A 597 -19.72 53.09 5.02
N GLY A 598 -19.05 52.71 6.10
CA GLY A 598 -19.21 53.37 7.39
C GLY A 598 -18.41 52.66 8.47
N GLY A 599 -17.27 53.24 8.86
CA GLY A 599 -16.46 52.73 9.96
C GLY A 599 -17.33 52.54 11.21
N GLY A 600 -17.39 51.30 11.70
CA GLY A 600 -18.12 50.94 12.91
C GLY A 600 -17.56 51.67 14.12
N ARG A 601 -18.40 52.49 14.76
CA ARG A 601 -18.18 53.07 16.09
C ARG A 601 -18.25 51.98 17.17
N MET A 602 -17.34 51.01 17.14
CA MET A 602 -17.04 50.08 18.25
C MET A 602 -15.66 49.41 18.10
N GLY A 603 -14.77 49.95 17.25
CA GLY A 603 -13.38 49.53 17.18
C GLY A 603 -12.51 50.39 18.09
N GLY A 604 -12.19 49.91 19.29
CA GLY A 604 -11.23 50.53 20.19
C GLY A 604 -9.83 50.58 19.57
N ARG A 605 -9.53 51.66 18.83
CA ARG A 605 -8.16 52.09 18.56
C ARG A 605 -7.80 53.17 19.56
N GLY A 606 -6.87 52.84 20.45
CA GLY A 606 -6.20 53.82 21.31
C GLY A 606 -5.46 54.84 20.46
N MET A 607 -5.43 56.08 20.92
CA MET A 607 -4.56 57.10 20.35
C MET A 607 -3.12 56.78 20.74
N GLU A 608 -2.34 56.34 19.75
CA GLU A 608 -0.97 56.82 19.44
C GLU A 608 -0.57 56.37 18.03
#